data_AF-A0A382TSW8-F1
#
_entry.id   AF-A0A382TSW8-F1
#
_cell.length_a   1.000
_cell.length_b   1.000
_cell.length_c   1.000
_cell.angle_alpha   90.00
_cell.angle_beta   90.00
_cell.angle_gamma   90.00
#
_symmetry.space_group_name_H-M   'P 1'
#
loop_
_entity.id
_entity.type
_entity.pdbx_description
1 polymer ?
#
loop_
_entity_poly.entity_id
_entity_poly.type
_entity_poly.pdbx_seq_one_letter_code
_entity_poly.pdbx_strand_id
1 'polypeptide(L)' 'MALTELQSIIENLESGSPSLAKMIQLFEEGMKLMSYCRDELNDVEDRIKTLIKNNDDFIEKAGID' A
#
# COMPACT_ATOMS: atom_id res chain seq x y z
N MET A 1 8.82 -6.21 -0.50
CA MET A 1 7.97 -5.01 -0.66
C MET A 1 6.54 -5.47 -0.46
N ALA A 2 5.73 -4.76 0.33
CA ALA A 2 4.37 -5.21 0.69
C ALA A 2 3.49 -5.56 -0.52
N LEU A 3 3.66 -4.86 -1.65
CA LEU A 3 2.97 -5.17 -2.91
C LEU A 3 3.36 -6.53 -3.50
N THR A 4 4.64 -6.90 -3.43
CA THR A 4 5.14 -8.20 -3.91
C THR A 4 4.61 -9.35 -3.04
N GLU A 5 4.53 -9.14 -1.73
CA GLU A 5 3.94 -10.11 -0.80
C GLU A 5 2.44 -10.29 -1.07
N LEU A 6 1.72 -9.19 -1.31
CA LEU A 6 0.30 -9.25 -1.69
C LEU A 6 0.09 -10.00 -3.01
N GLN A 7 0.95 -9.80 -4.02
CA GLN A 7 0.92 -10.56 -5.27
C GLN A 7 1.13 -12.05 -5.04
N SER A 8 2.10 -12.42 -4.20
CA SER A 8 2.33 -13.83 -3.86
C SER A 8 1.12 -14.46 -3.15
N ILE A 9 0.45 -13.73 -2.27
CA ILE A 9 -0.78 -14.22 -1.61
C ILE A 9 -1.89 -14.47 -2.64
N ILE A 10 -2.07 -13.55 -3.60
CA ILE A 10 -3.06 -13.69 -4.67
C ILE A 10 -2.75 -14.95 -5.51
N GLU A 11 -1.50 -15.13 -5.94
CA GLU A 11 -1.07 -16.30 -6.70
C GLU A 11 -1.35 -17.61 -5.92
N ASN A 12 -1.08 -17.63 -4.61
CA ASN A 12 -1.35 -18.78 -3.76
C ASN A 12 -2.85 -19.09 -3.65
N LEU A 13 -3.69 -18.06 -3.48
CA LEU A 13 -5.14 -18.21 -3.42
C LEU A 13 -5.73 -18.70 -4.76
N GLU A 14 -5.26 -18.15 -5.88
CA GLU A 14 -5.70 -18.50 -7.23
C GLU A 14 -5.24 -19.90 -7.66
N SER A 15 -4.13 -20.39 -7.10
CA SER A 15 -3.64 -21.76 -7.39
C SER A 15 -4.61 -22.86 -6.97
N GLY A 16 -5.55 -22.57 -6.06
CA GLY A 16 -6.50 -23.55 -5.50
C GLY A 16 -5.86 -24.67 -4.67
N SER A 17 -4.54 -24.60 -4.43
CA SER A 17 -3.77 -25.56 -3.63
C SER A 17 -3.93 -25.43 -2.10
N PRO A 18 -4.24 -24.26 -1.50
CA PRO A 18 -4.33 -24.14 -0.05
C PRO A 18 -5.57 -24.82 0.52
N SER A 19 -5.44 -25.38 1.72
CA SER A 19 -6.60 -25.82 2.51
C SER A 19 -7.49 -24.64 2.89
N LEU A 20 -8.77 -24.90 3.23
CA LEU A 20 -9.70 -23.85 3.67
C LEU A 20 -9.15 -23.00 4.82
N ALA A 21 -8.54 -23.64 5.82
CA ALA A 21 -7.92 -22.92 6.94
C ALA A 21 -6.77 -22.01 6.47
N LYS A 22 -5.97 -22.46 5.51
CA LYS A 22 -4.88 -21.67 4.94
C LYS A 22 -5.40 -20.54 4.04
N MET A 23 -6.49 -20.76 3.29
CA MET A 23 -7.15 -19.71 2.50
C MET A 23 -7.63 -18.56 3.39
N ILE A 24 -8.24 -18.86 4.54
CA ILE A 24 -8.68 -17.84 5.50
C ILE A 24 -7.49 -17.03 6.03
N GLN A 25 -6.40 -17.71 6.42
CA GLN A 25 -5.18 -17.02 6.86
C GLN A 25 -4.56 -16.11 5.78
N LEU A 26 -4.44 -16.63 4.55
CA LEU A 26 -3.90 -15.88 3.41
C LEU A 26 -4.78 -14.66 3.10
N PHE A 27 -6.10 -14.80 3.21
CA PHE A 27 -7.04 -13.70 3.02
C PHE A 27 -6.86 -12.60 4.08
N GLU A 28 -6.79 -12.98 5.37
CA GLU A 28 -6.55 -12.02 6.46
C GLU A 28 -5.21 -11.28 6.32
N GLU A 29 -4.16 -12.00 5.88
CA GLU A 29 -2.85 -11.41 5.63
C GLU A 29 -2.87 -10.47 4.42
N GLY A 30 -3.53 -10.86 3.33
CA GLY A 30 -3.74 -10.03 2.16
C GLY A 30 -4.50 -8.73 2.48
N MET A 31 -5.52 -8.80 3.35
CA MET A 31 -6.26 -7.63 3.82
C MET A 31 -5.37 -6.63 4.57
N LYS A 32 -4.46 -7.13 5.42
CA LYS A 32 -3.51 -6.27 6.16
C LYS A 32 -2.53 -5.59 5.21
N LEU A 33 -1.95 -6.34 4.28
CA LEU A 33 -1.03 -5.79 3.28
C LEU A 33 -1.73 -4.79 2.36
N MET A 34 -2.99 -5.03 1.99
CA MET A 34 -3.78 -4.07 1.21
C MET A 34 -3.99 -2.76 1.96
N SER A 35 -4.29 -2.81 3.26
CA SER A 35 -4.42 -1.62 4.10
C SER A 35 -3.11 -0.85 4.13
N TYR A 36 -2.00 -1.54 4.41
CA TYR A 36 -0.67 -0.93 4.47
C TYR A 36 -0.29 -0.24 3.16
N CYS A 37 -0.46 -0.91 2.00
CA CYS A 37 -0.19 -0.29 0.70
C CYS A 37 -1.05 0.95 0.43
N ARG A 38 -2.28 0.97 0.93
CA ARG A 38 -3.18 2.12 0.80
C ARG A 38 -2.71 3.29 1.67
N ASP A 39 -2.28 3.01 2.89
CA ASP A 39 -1.78 4.02 3.82
C ASP A 39 -0.51 4.66 3.25
N GLU A 40 0.42 3.88 2.71
CA GLU A 40 1.62 4.40 2.01
C GLU A 40 1.27 5.28 0.81
N LEU A 41 0.24 4.90 0.02
CA LEU A 41 -0.23 5.72 -1.09
C LEU A 41 -0.84 7.05 -0.61
N ASN A 42 -1.62 7.02 0.47
CA ASN A 42 -2.20 8.22 1.06
C ASN A 42 -1.11 9.16 1.58
N ASP A 43 -0.10 8.64 2.27
CA ASP A 43 1.03 9.42 2.78
C ASP A 43 1.80 10.09 1.63
N VAL A 44 2.02 9.37 0.54
CA VAL A 44 2.63 9.94 -0.68
C VAL A 44 1.74 11.01 -1.31
N GLU A 45 0.43 10.76 -1.41
CA GLU A 45 -0.53 11.73 -1.96
C GLU A 45 -0.56 13.02 -1.13
N ASP A 46 -0.58 12.90 0.20
CA ASP A 46 -0.59 14.04 1.12
C ASP A 46 0.72 14.83 1.06
N ARG A 47 1.86 14.14 0.97
CA ARG A 47 3.14 14.81 0.70
C ARG A 47 3.10 15.58 -0.62
N ILE A 48 2.59 14.98 -1.70
CA ILE A 48 2.44 15.67 -2.99
C ILE A 48 1.56 16.91 -2.88
N LYS A 49 0.45 16.86 -2.11
CA LYS A 49 -0.42 18.02 -1.88
C LYS A 49 0.29 19.16 -1.14
N THR A 50 1.26 18.85 -0.29
CA THR A 50 2.06 19.87 0.42
C THR A 50 3.17 20.46 -0.45
N LEU A 51 3.49 19.87 -1.60
CA LEU A 51 4.52 20.41 -2.50
C LEU A 51 3.99 21.65 -3.22
N ILE A 52 4.72 22.76 -3.08
CA ILE A 52 4.49 23.99 -3.81
C ILE A 52 5.61 24.17 -4.83
N LYS A 53 5.24 24.53 -6.05
CA LYS A 53 6.20 24.94 -7.07
C LYS A 53 6.75 26.33 -6.74
N ASN A 54 8.05 26.43 -6.51
CA ASN A 54 8.77 27.68 -6.30
C ASN A 54 9.88 27.80 -7.37
N ASN A 55 9.66 28.67 -8.36
CA ASN A 55 10.48 28.75 -9.58
C ASN A 55 10.56 27.38 -10.29
N ASP A 56 11.78 26.85 -10.49
CA ASP A 56 12.04 25.55 -11.12
C ASP A 56 12.13 24.39 -10.12
N ASP A 57 11.98 24.66 -8.81
CA ASP A 57 12.05 23.65 -7.74
C ASP A 57 10.69 23.42 -7.07
N PHE A 58 10.50 22.23 -6.48
CA PHE A 58 9.37 21.93 -5.60
C PHE A 58 9.85 21.96 -4.15
N ILE A 59 9.16 22.73 -3.31
CA ILE A 59 9.43 22.81 -1.86
C ILE A 59 8.24 22.28 -1.08
N GLU A 60 8.52 21.50 -0.04
CA GLU A 60 7.52 21.02 0.91
C GLU A 60 7.07 22.20 1.79
N LYS A 61 5.76 22.49 1.81
CA LYS A 61 5.22 23.60 2.59
C LYS A 61 5.33 23.29 4.07
N ALA A 62 6.34 23.84 4.74
CA ALA A 62 6.50 23.72 6.19
C ALA A 62 5.35 24.44 6.92
N GLY A 63 4.42 23.65 7.46
CA GLY A 63 3.40 24.04 8.44
C GLY A 63 2.44 25.14 7.98
N ILE A 64 1.20 24.77 7.66
CA ILE A 64 0.06 25.66 7.91
C ILE A 64 -1.02 24.80 8.57
N ASP A 65 -1.40 25.23 9.79
CA ASP A 65 -2.60 24.78 10.50
C ASP A 65 -3.87 24.81 9.63
#